data_AF-A0A2H6GPD1-F1
#
_entry.id   AF-A0A2H6GPD1-F1
#
_cell.length_a   1.000
_cell.length_b   1.000
_cell.length_c   1.000
_cell.angle_alpha   90.00
_cell.angle_beta   90.00
_cell.angle_gamma   90.00
#
_symmetry.space_group_name_H-M   'P 1'
#
loop_
_entity.id
_entity.type
_entity.pdbx_description
1 polymer ?
#
loop_
_entity_poly.entity_id
_entity_poly.type
_entity_poly.pdbx_seq_one_letter_code
_entity_poly.pdbx_strand_id
1 'polypeptide(L)'
;MHGVHHSVVRSELNSNYSVIFRWWDAINRSLVLNVPQSAITIGVGRFQSPEDNRILRLIGLPFESFKRERPPRSPRFGKRDLGTMKE
;
A
#
# COMPACT_ATOMS: atom_id res chain seq x y z
N MET A 1 -3.76 -8.89 -6.14
CA MET A 1 -4.94 -8.57 -5.30
C MET A 1 -4.48 -8.30 -3.88
N HIS A 2 -4.08 -9.29 -3.09
CA HIS A 2 -3.59 -9.07 -1.71
C HIS A 2 -2.39 -8.11 -1.61
N GLY A 3 -1.52 -8.06 -2.63
CA GLY A 3 -0.41 -7.07 -2.68
C GLY A 3 -0.86 -5.60 -2.59
N VAL A 4 -2.09 -5.26 -2.99
CA VAL A 4 -2.66 -3.90 -2.87
C VAL A 4 -2.82 -3.49 -1.40
N HIS A 5 -3.14 -4.45 -0.53
CA HIS A 5 -3.22 -4.22 0.91
C HIS A 5 -1.89 -3.76 1.51
N HIS A 6 -0.74 -4.12 0.91
CA HIS A 6 0.58 -3.74 1.43
C HIS A 6 1.05 -2.36 0.94
N SER A 7 0.21 -1.64 0.19
CA SER A 7 0.52 -0.32 -0.34
C SER A 7 0.68 0.73 0.75
N VAL A 8 1.59 1.68 0.55
CA VAL A 8 1.70 2.90 1.35
C VAL A 8 0.49 3.84 1.19
N VAL A 9 -0.29 3.68 0.11
CA VAL A 9 -1.48 4.49 -0.17
C VAL A 9 -2.65 4.00 0.69
N ARG A 10 -3.21 4.89 1.50
CA ARG A 10 -4.22 4.50 2.50
C ARG A 10 -5.49 3.86 1.92
N SER A 11 -5.95 4.27 0.74
CA SER A 11 -7.12 3.65 0.10
C SER A 11 -6.84 2.25 -0.43
N GLU A 12 -5.59 1.95 -0.77
CA GLU A 12 -5.14 0.64 -1.24
C GLU A 12 -4.83 -0.27 -0.02
N LEU A 13 -4.16 0.27 0.99
CA LEU A 13 -3.93 -0.38 2.29
C LEU A 13 -5.22 -0.86 2.93
N ASN A 14 -6.27 -0.04 2.91
CA ASN A 14 -7.57 -0.40 3.49
C ASN A 14 -8.48 -1.14 2.49
N SER A 15 -7.91 -2.08 1.74
CA SER A 15 -8.60 -2.90 0.76
C SER A 15 -8.01 -4.31 0.72
N ASN A 16 -8.69 -5.26 0.07
CA ASN A 16 -8.15 -6.59 -0.26
C ASN A 16 -7.60 -7.37 0.95
N TYR A 17 -8.35 -7.40 2.05
CA TYR A 17 -7.97 -8.07 3.29
C TYR A 17 -7.95 -9.60 3.16
N SER A 18 -8.73 -10.16 2.24
CA SER A 18 -8.85 -11.61 2.08
C SER A 18 -7.62 -12.19 1.40
N VAL A 19 -7.11 -13.29 1.96
CA VAL A 19 -6.01 -14.06 1.37
C VAL A 19 -6.52 -15.20 0.49
N ILE A 20 -7.54 -15.94 0.96
CA ILE A 20 -8.03 -17.16 0.28
C ILE A 20 -9.18 -16.86 -0.68
N PHE A 21 -10.23 -16.20 -0.21
CA PHE A 21 -11.44 -15.96 -1.01
C PHE A 21 -11.77 -14.47 -1.12
N ARG A 22 -11.72 -13.94 -2.34
CA ARG A 22 -12.01 -12.52 -2.64
C ARG A 22 -13.45 -12.06 -2.33
N TRP A 23 -14.37 -12.99 -2.15
CA TRP A 23 -15.79 -12.68 -1.94
C TRP A 23 -16.07 -11.90 -0.66
N TRP A 24 -15.21 -12.05 0.36
CA TRP A 24 -15.36 -11.34 1.62
C TRP A 24 -15.05 -9.85 1.40
N ASP A 25 -14.06 -9.53 0.56
CA ASP A 25 -13.80 -8.15 0.16
C ASP A 25 -14.89 -7.59 -0.77
N ALA A 26 -15.51 -8.42 -1.62
CA ALA A 26 -16.62 -7.98 -2.44
C ALA A 26 -17.86 -7.64 -1.59
N ILE A 27 -18.21 -8.50 -0.64
CA ILE A 27 -19.34 -8.30 0.29
C ILE A 27 -19.11 -7.07 1.17
N ASN A 28 -17.90 -6.89 1.70
CA ASN A 28 -17.55 -5.77 2.56
C ASN A 28 -17.15 -4.50 1.79
N ARG A 29 -17.24 -4.51 0.45
CA ARG A 29 -16.89 -3.38 -0.43
C ARG A 29 -15.45 -2.89 -0.26
N SER A 30 -14.54 -3.78 0.10
CA SER A 30 -13.09 -3.55 0.20
C SER A 30 -12.31 -4.10 -1.00
N LEU A 31 -12.97 -4.61 -2.04
CA LEU A 31 -12.30 -5.19 -3.22
C LEU A 31 -11.80 -4.12 -4.20
N VAL A 32 -10.48 -4.09 -4.43
CA VAL A 32 -9.80 -3.20 -5.38
C VAL A 32 -8.95 -4.02 -6.37
N LEU A 33 -9.19 -3.89 -7.68
CA LEU A 33 -8.53 -4.72 -8.70
C LEU A 33 -7.68 -3.94 -9.71
N ASN A 34 -7.92 -2.64 -9.88
CA ASN A 34 -7.32 -1.84 -10.96
C ASN A 34 -6.01 -1.12 -10.52
N VAL A 35 -5.19 -1.79 -9.71
CA VAL A 35 -3.89 -1.28 -9.26
C VAL A 35 -2.79 -2.19 -9.83
N PRO A 36 -1.96 -1.69 -10.77
CA PRO A 36 -0.83 -2.44 -11.30
C PRO A 36 0.10 -2.85 -10.16
N GLN A 37 0.47 -4.13 -10.08
CA GLN A 37 1.29 -4.61 -8.97
C GLN A 37 2.69 -3.99 -8.98
N SER A 38 3.27 -3.74 -10.15
CA SER A 38 4.57 -3.07 -10.31
C SER A 38 4.57 -1.61 -9.85
N ALA A 39 3.40 -0.98 -9.75
CA ALA A 39 3.27 0.41 -9.31
C ALA A 39 2.99 0.54 -7.79
N ILE A 40 2.89 -0.58 -7.07
CA ILE A 40 2.63 -0.57 -5.63
C ILE A 40 3.95 -0.34 -4.90
N THR A 41 4.05 0.79 -4.21
CA THR A 41 5.10 1.01 -3.22
C THR A 41 4.69 0.32 -1.92
N ILE A 42 5.45 -0.68 -1.50
CA ILE A 42 5.20 -1.47 -0.29
C ILE A 42 5.89 -0.83 0.92
N GLY A 43 5.19 -0.79 2.05
CA GLY A 43 5.77 -0.43 3.34
C GLY A 43 4.91 0.52 4.14
N VAL A 44 5.52 1.21 5.10
CA VAL A 44 4.84 2.20 5.94
C VAL A 44 5.16 3.58 5.40
N GLY A 45 4.15 4.41 5.14
CA GLY A 45 4.31 5.63 4.33
C GLY A 45 5.43 6.59 4.75
N ARG A 46 5.69 6.75 6.05
CA ARG A 46 6.78 7.60 6.57
C ARG A 46 8.15 6.93 6.49
N PHE A 47 8.19 5.60 6.53
CA PHE A 47 9.40 4.80 6.69
C PHE A 47 9.73 4.10 5.37
N GLN A 48 10.26 4.88 4.43
CA GLN A 48 10.57 4.42 3.07
C GLN A 48 12.06 4.55 2.75
N SER A 49 12.83 5.28 3.57
CA SER A 49 14.26 5.41 3.36
C SER A 49 15.01 4.17 3.87
N PRO A 50 16.15 3.81 3.26
CA PRO A 50 17.01 2.76 3.80
C PRO A 50 17.44 3.01 5.26
N GLU A 51 17.56 4.28 5.66
CA GLU A 51 17.93 4.71 7.00
C GLU A 51 16.87 4.33 8.05
N ASP A 52 15.59 4.33 7.66
CA ASP A 52 14.47 3.97 8.53
C ASP A 52 14.55 2.51 9.01
N ASN A 53 15.18 1.64 8.21
CA ASN A 53 15.27 0.20 8.44
C ASN A 53 16.54 -0.22 9.18
N ARG A 54 17.35 0.73 9.66
CA ARG A 54 18.53 0.42 10.49
C ARG A 54 18.10 -0.07 11.86
N ILE A 55 18.79 -1.08 12.40
CA ILE A 55 18.44 -1.70 13.70
C ILE A 55 18.29 -0.66 14.82
N LEU A 56 19.25 0.26 14.96
CA LEU A 56 19.20 1.31 15.99
C LEU A 56 18.02 2.26 15.81
N ARG A 57 17.66 2.56 14.56
CA ARG A 57 16.51 3.39 14.22
C ARG A 57 15.22 2.69 14.65
N LEU A 58 15.05 1.41 14.32
CA LEU A 58 13.90 0.60 14.68
C LEU A 58 13.69 0.49 16.20
N ILE A 59 14.77 0.33 16.97
CA ILE A 59 14.73 0.31 18.44
C ILE A 59 14.29 1.67 19.01
N GLY A 60 14.65 2.78 18.36
CA GLY A 60 14.27 4.13 18.77
C GLY A 60 12.83 4.53 18.43
N LEU A 61 12.22 3.94 17.39
CA LEU A 61 10.89 4.31 16.89
C LEU A 61 9.78 4.39 17.97
N PRO A 62 9.69 3.48 18.96
CA PRO A 62 8.64 3.54 19.99
C PRO A 62 8.72 4.78 20.90
N PHE A 63 9.87 5.45 20.96
CA PHE A 63 10.10 6.63 21.81
C PHE A 63 10.01 7.95 21.03
N GLU A 64 9.78 7.88 19.71
CA GLU A 64 9.62 9.06 18.88
C GLU A 64 8.16 9.51 18.82
N SER A 65 7.94 10.82 18.93
CA SER A 65 6.63 11.41 18.68
C SER A 65 6.47 11.67 17.19
N PHE A 66 5.48 11.03 16.57
CA PHE A 66 5.14 11.25 15.18
C PHE A 66 3.93 12.18 15.06
N LYS A 67 4.07 13.26 14.28
CA LYS A 67 2.90 13.97 13.77
C LYS A 67 2.22 13.09 12.72
N ARG A 68 0.89 13.04 12.74
CA ARG A 68 0.13 12.31 11.73
C ARG A 68 0.32 12.96 10.37
N GLU A 69 1.02 12.27 9.49
CA GLU A 69 1.20 12.69 8.11
C GLU A 69 -0.01 12.30 7.27
N ARG A 70 -0.25 13.06 6.19
CA ARG A 70 -1.25 12.69 5.19
C ARG A 70 -0.65 11.58 4.33
N PRO A 71 -1.31 10.42 4.23
CA PRO A 71 -0.80 9.33 3.40
C PRO A 71 -0.78 9.75 1.93
N PRO A 72 0.12 9.18 1.12
CA PRO A 72 0.13 9.38 -0.32
C PRO A 72 -1.22 8.96 -0.92
N ARG A 73 -1.63 9.65 -1.99
CA ARG A 73 -2.84 9.32 -2.76
C ARG A 73 -2.51 8.30 -3.82
N SER A 74 -3.50 7.49 -4.21
CA SER A 74 -3.34 6.58 -5.34
C SER A 74 -3.04 7.36 -6.62
N PRO A 75 -2.04 6.92 -7.41
CA PRO A 75 -1.85 7.43 -8.76
C PRO A 75 -3.12 7.16 -9.58
N ARG A 76 -3.51 8.12 -10.44
CA ARG A 76 -4.59 7.89 -11.40
C ARG A 76 -4.01 7.17 -12.62
N PHE A 77 -4.25 5.86 -12.71
CA PHE A 77 -3.93 5.09 -13.90
C PHE A 77 -5.03 5.27 -14.96
N GLY A 78 -4.67 5.72 -16.15
CA GLY A 78 -5.55 5.73 -17.31
C GLY A 78 -5.68 4.33 -17.93
N LYS A 79 -6.69 4.13 -18.78
CA LYS A 79 -6.87 2.86 -19.52
C LYS A 79 -5.67 2.46 -20.38
N ARG A 80 -4.86 3.44 -20.83
CA ARG A 80 -3.64 3.24 -21.62
C ARG A 80 -2.49 2.70 -20.78
N ASP A 81 -2.31 3.22 -19.56
CA ASP A 81 -1.21 2.89 -18.65
C ASP A 81 -1.30 1.44 -18.12
N LEU A 82 -2.52 0.91 -18.02
CA LEU A 82 -2.80 -0.47 -17.62
C LEU A 82 -2.45 -1.51 -18.69
N GLY A 83 -2.38 -1.10 -19.97
CA GLY A 83 -2.06 -1.98 -21.09
C GLY A 83 -0.56 -2.17 -21.30
N THR A 84 0.23 -1.13 -21.03
CA THR A 84 1.69 -1.10 -21.26
C THR A 84 2.52 -1.67 -20.10
N MET A 85 1.93 -1.90 -18.93
CA MET A 85 2.61 -2.44 -17.73
C MET A 85 2.38 -3.95 -17.51
N LYS A 86 1.80 -4.63 -18.50
CA LYS A 86 1.58 -6.10 -18.49
C LYS A 86 2.69 -6.88 -19.22
N GLU A 87 3.68 -6.18 -19.78
CA GLU A 87 4.90 -6.78 -20.33
C GLU A 87 5.99 -6.90 -19.27
#